data_AF-A0A9D1KA07-F1
#
_entry.id   AF-A0A9D1KA07-F1
#
_cell.length_a   1.000
_cell.length_b   1.000
_cell.length_c   1.000
_cell.angle_alpha   90.00
_cell.angle_beta   90.00
_cell.angle_gamma   90.00
#
_symmetry.space_group_name_H-M   'P 1'
#
loop_
_entity.id
_entity.type
_entity.pdbx_description
1 polymer ?
#
loop_
_entity_poly.entity_id
_entity_poly.type
_entity_poly.pdbx_seq_one_letter_code
_entity_poly.pdbx_strand_id
1 'polypeptide(L)'
;MFFGLSACSGGNDEPKKHTITFYVNGGIYDTIDTAGNETLTLPSTPTNETYVFGGWYFDENVWTQELTSTTYASKPLEMDVSVYAKWNVKTVTVSYVTNGGSELAPTTVNLGDFVPWPVTDAPSNDVVFAGWHLKEDLSDEPLTFPYYPQENVTLYADWAETNITIDGFTLAYQFSDTGTSASGYVIQSYTRPENTVGLHFPEEYKNIPLVEIPSDFAMFFLESSVCESITSLIIPDGVERIGRNAFQGFTNLTSLRIGKNVKYIGGGAFQSSYNLADITFGGSLELVGINALSNTAWYSAQADGAIYVDKALVAYKGTVPASVTVREGTVGISDYAFHNQRNLTEIHLPDTVEAIGDYAFYKTGITQIDLPDNLGMLGNYAFAESKLESIVFPEGFAYDKHHTGWKYGLFRLGGNIFNSCTNLTTVQLSEIYEITNGMFEYCTSLTTLTLPASAKNIMDAFTDSGLQQLTILSEEPVQLNANKLPETVTAIYVPAGVKEKMEKLAEEDENYAYYWPEEKLALIIELNV
;
A
#
# COMPACT_ATOMS: atom_id res chain seq x y z
N MET A 1 -77.90 67.23 33.55
CA MET A 1 -77.23 66.82 34.80
C MET A 1 -77.81 65.44 35.14
N PHE A 2 -77.10 64.33 35.17
CA PHE A 2 -75.69 64.05 35.45
C PHE A 2 -75.10 63.15 34.34
N PHE A 3 -73.88 63.47 33.90
CA PHE A 3 -73.00 62.51 33.23
C PHE A 3 -72.46 61.56 34.30
N GLY A 4 -72.70 60.26 34.14
CA GLY A 4 -71.99 59.21 34.87
C GLY A 4 -70.93 58.62 33.94
N LEU A 5 -69.68 59.07 34.11
CA LEU A 5 -68.50 58.46 33.49
C LEU A 5 -68.36 57.04 34.03
N SER A 6 -68.58 56.05 33.17
CA SER A 6 -68.15 54.67 33.42
C SER A 6 -66.63 54.62 33.29
N ALA A 7 -65.96 54.24 34.37
CA ALA A 7 -64.53 53.97 34.36
C ALA A 7 -64.23 52.82 33.39
N CYS A 8 -63.38 53.06 32.40
CA CYS A 8 -62.74 52.01 31.61
C CYS A 8 -61.83 51.21 32.55
N SER A 9 -62.11 49.93 32.73
CA SER A 9 -61.13 48.96 33.18
C SER A 9 -60.09 48.80 32.07
N GLY A 10 -58.93 49.43 32.23
CA GLY A 10 -57.76 49.09 31.44
C GLY A 10 -57.37 47.64 31.76
N GLY A 11 -57.74 46.73 30.88
CA GLY A 11 -57.14 45.40 30.84
C GLY A 11 -55.68 45.59 30.44
N ASN A 12 -54.77 45.33 31.38
CA ASN A 12 -53.42 44.93 31.03
C ASN A 12 -53.55 43.55 30.39
N ASP A 13 -53.81 43.50 29.08
CA ASP A 13 -53.55 42.28 28.33
C ASP A 13 -52.04 42.07 28.37
N GLU A 14 -51.59 41.14 29.21
CA GLU A 14 -50.19 40.70 29.17
C GLU A 14 -49.87 40.31 27.72
N PRO A 15 -48.75 40.81 27.17
CA PRO A 15 -48.43 40.53 25.79
C PRO A 15 -48.30 39.02 25.59
N LYS A 16 -49.06 38.50 24.63
CA LYS A 16 -49.17 37.07 24.37
C LYS A 16 -47.78 36.51 24.08
N LYS A 17 -47.33 35.57 24.91
CA LYS A 17 -46.05 34.88 24.74
C LYS A 17 -46.15 33.75 23.75
N HIS A 18 -45.04 33.51 23.07
CA HIS A 18 -44.81 32.46 22.11
C HIS A 18 -43.51 31.74 22.45
N THR A 19 -43.43 30.47 22.06
CA THR A 19 -42.31 29.60 22.43
C THR A 19 -41.23 29.58 21.34
N ILE A 20 -39.98 29.82 21.72
CA ILE A 20 -38.80 29.49 20.93
C ILE A 20 -38.28 28.14 21.41
N THR A 21 -38.30 27.13 20.55
CA THR A 21 -37.77 25.79 20.85
C THR A 21 -36.38 25.61 20.25
N PHE A 22 -35.40 25.27 21.08
CA PHE A 22 -34.00 25.09 20.69
C PHE A 22 -33.72 23.60 20.47
N TYR A 23 -33.21 23.24 19.30
CA TYR A 23 -32.91 21.87 18.93
C TYR A 23 -31.40 21.62 18.80
N VAL A 24 -30.93 20.53 19.40
CA VAL A 24 -29.56 20.01 19.25
C VAL A 24 -29.67 18.55 18.82
N ASN A 25 -29.05 18.20 17.69
CA ASN A 25 -29.01 16.83 17.14
C ASN A 25 -30.42 16.18 17.02
N GLY A 26 -31.42 16.96 16.61
CA GLY A 26 -32.81 16.52 16.45
C GLY A 26 -33.62 16.38 17.75
N GLY A 27 -33.02 16.61 18.91
CA GLY A 27 -33.70 16.63 20.22
C GLY A 27 -33.94 18.06 20.73
N ILE A 28 -34.97 18.24 21.56
CA ILE A 28 -35.21 19.51 22.24
C ILE A 28 -34.13 19.69 23.31
N TYR A 29 -33.37 20.76 23.18
CA TYR A 29 -32.31 21.16 24.12
C TYR A 29 -32.84 22.10 25.20
N ASP A 30 -33.63 23.11 24.79
CA ASP A 30 -34.25 24.06 25.71
C ASP A 30 -35.46 24.75 25.06
N THR A 31 -36.25 25.47 25.84
CA THR A 31 -37.39 26.28 25.39
C THR A 31 -37.44 27.61 26.13
N ILE A 32 -37.74 28.70 25.42
CA ILE A 32 -37.95 30.03 26.02
C ILE A 32 -39.31 30.58 25.58
N ASP A 33 -40.12 31.03 26.54
CA ASP A 33 -41.37 31.75 26.28
C ASP A 33 -41.16 33.27 26.38
N THR A 34 -41.42 33.98 25.28
CA THR A 34 -41.20 35.43 25.14
C THR A 34 -42.32 36.05 24.32
N ALA A 35 -42.67 37.31 24.60
CA ALA A 35 -43.57 38.06 23.72
C ALA A 35 -42.79 38.81 22.61
N GLY A 36 -41.45 38.82 22.69
CA GLY A 36 -40.59 39.72 21.94
C GLY A 36 -40.74 41.19 22.40
N ASN A 37 -39.91 42.06 21.86
CA ASN A 37 -39.59 43.40 22.38
C ASN A 37 -38.77 43.39 23.69
N GLU A 38 -37.97 42.34 23.88
CA GLU A 38 -36.99 42.24 24.97
C GLU A 38 -35.71 41.56 24.48
N THR A 39 -34.60 41.79 25.19
CA THR A 39 -33.38 41.01 24.98
C THR A 39 -33.58 39.61 25.54
N LEU A 40 -33.35 38.60 24.71
CA LEU A 40 -33.49 37.20 25.10
C LEU A 40 -32.31 36.74 25.95
N THR A 41 -32.59 35.94 26.97
CA THR A 41 -31.56 35.16 27.68
C THR A 41 -31.45 33.80 27.00
N LEU A 42 -30.48 33.64 26.10
CA LEU A 42 -30.28 32.39 25.36
C LEU A 42 -29.84 31.25 26.30
N PRO A 43 -30.14 29.98 25.94
CA PRO A 43 -29.73 28.82 26.74
C PRO A 43 -28.20 28.68 26.77
N SER A 44 -27.68 27.90 27.72
CA SER A 44 -26.23 27.63 27.79
C SER A 44 -25.72 27.02 26.49
N THR A 45 -24.55 27.46 26.04
CA THR A 45 -23.91 26.96 24.83
C THR A 45 -23.77 25.43 24.88
N PRO A 46 -24.37 24.68 23.94
CA PRO A 46 -24.18 23.24 23.83
C PRO A 46 -22.70 22.90 23.62
N THR A 47 -22.22 21.81 24.19
CA THR A 47 -20.82 21.36 24.05
C THR A 47 -20.73 20.07 23.23
N ASN A 48 -19.63 19.90 22.51
CA ASN A 48 -19.36 18.71 21.72
C ASN A 48 -17.83 18.45 21.63
N GLU A 49 -17.44 17.18 21.60
CA GLU A 49 -16.03 16.77 21.55
C GLU A 49 -15.39 16.99 20.17
N THR A 50 -16.16 16.91 19.08
CA THR A 50 -15.68 17.00 17.68
C THR A 50 -16.08 18.30 17.00
N TYR A 51 -17.14 18.98 17.47
CA TYR A 51 -17.70 20.16 16.83
C TYR A 51 -17.65 21.41 17.73
N VAL A 52 -17.51 22.58 17.11
CA VAL A 52 -17.66 23.90 17.72
C VAL A 52 -19.07 24.41 17.45
N PHE A 53 -19.76 24.88 18.50
CA PHE A 53 -21.07 25.49 18.37
C PHE A 53 -20.96 26.80 17.57
N GLY A 54 -21.63 26.83 16.42
CA GLY A 54 -21.58 27.91 15.44
C GLY A 54 -22.73 28.92 15.55
N GLY A 55 -23.67 28.73 16.48
CA GLY A 55 -24.82 29.62 16.69
C GLY A 55 -26.18 28.92 16.58
N TRP A 56 -27.24 29.66 16.90
CA TRP A 56 -28.62 29.21 16.76
C TRP A 56 -29.23 29.80 15.50
N TYR A 57 -29.90 28.99 14.68
CA TYR A 57 -30.45 29.43 13.39
C TYR A 57 -31.88 28.97 13.20
N PHE A 58 -32.71 29.78 12.56
CA PHE A 58 -34.10 29.42 12.22
C PHE A 58 -34.19 28.43 11.05
N ASP A 59 -33.14 28.31 10.27
CA ASP A 59 -33.09 27.58 9.01
C ASP A 59 -32.03 26.46 9.04
N GLU A 60 -32.42 25.29 9.57
CA GLU A 60 -31.57 24.10 9.64
C GLU A 60 -31.00 23.74 8.27
N ASN A 61 -29.71 23.41 8.21
CA ASN A 61 -28.95 23.07 7.00
C ASN A 61 -28.74 24.22 5.99
N VAL A 62 -29.34 25.39 6.20
CA VAL A 62 -29.17 26.59 5.35
C VAL A 62 -28.32 27.64 6.06
N TRP A 63 -28.52 27.82 7.37
CA TRP A 63 -27.67 28.61 8.27
C TRP A 63 -27.48 30.09 7.89
N THR A 64 -28.55 30.73 7.40
CA THR A 64 -28.53 32.14 6.98
C THR A 64 -29.25 33.07 7.95
N GLN A 65 -30.16 32.55 8.77
CA GLN A 65 -30.99 33.35 9.67
C GLN A 65 -30.64 33.04 11.13
N GLU A 66 -29.67 33.79 11.66
CA GLU A 66 -29.19 33.59 13.04
C GLU A 66 -30.14 34.20 14.08
N LEU A 67 -30.40 33.44 15.15
CA LEU A 67 -30.98 33.93 16.40
C LEU A 67 -29.85 34.39 17.34
N THR A 68 -29.85 35.67 17.68
CA THR A 68 -29.03 36.27 18.72
C THR A 68 -29.93 36.76 19.86
N SER A 69 -29.33 37.16 21.00
CA SER A 69 -30.07 37.72 22.12
C SER A 69 -30.86 38.99 21.76
N THR A 70 -30.47 39.70 20.70
CA THR A 70 -31.12 40.94 20.26
C THR A 70 -32.10 40.76 19.12
N THR A 71 -32.25 39.55 18.56
CA THR A 71 -33.13 39.28 17.42
C THR A 71 -34.57 39.77 17.67
N TYR A 72 -35.07 39.66 18.90
CA TYR A 72 -36.39 40.13 19.32
C TYR A 72 -36.36 41.35 20.25
N ALA A 73 -35.25 42.08 20.36
CA ALA A 73 -35.13 43.22 21.28
C ALA A 73 -36.10 44.37 20.98
N SER A 74 -36.53 44.53 19.73
CA SER A 74 -37.42 45.60 19.28
C SER A 74 -38.47 45.13 18.27
N LYS A 75 -38.78 43.83 18.27
CA LYS A 75 -39.85 43.25 17.45
C LYS A 75 -40.60 42.18 18.25
N PRO A 76 -41.93 42.09 18.13
CA PRO A 76 -42.70 41.04 18.78
C PRO A 76 -42.39 39.67 18.15
N LEU A 77 -42.58 38.60 18.94
CA LEU A 77 -42.63 37.24 18.44
C LEU A 77 -44.10 36.89 18.17
N GLU A 78 -44.47 36.68 16.91
CA GLU A 78 -45.89 36.56 16.50
C GLU A 78 -46.41 35.11 16.50
N MET A 79 -45.51 34.13 16.55
CA MET A 79 -45.82 32.71 16.56
C MET A 79 -44.69 31.91 17.18
N ASP A 80 -44.95 30.65 17.53
CA ASP A 80 -43.92 29.74 18.01
C ASP A 80 -42.93 29.44 16.88
N VAL A 81 -41.65 29.39 17.23
CA VAL A 81 -40.55 29.19 16.27
C VAL A 81 -39.57 28.14 16.78
N SER A 82 -38.91 27.47 15.84
CA SER A 82 -37.84 26.51 16.14
C SER A 82 -36.51 27.07 15.67
N VAL A 83 -35.47 26.85 16.47
CA VAL A 83 -34.09 27.17 16.11
C VAL A 83 -33.19 25.97 16.35
N TYR A 84 -32.16 25.85 15.52
CA TYR A 84 -31.31 24.67 15.42
C TYR A 84 -29.86 25.07 15.67
N ALA A 85 -29.15 24.22 16.41
CA ALA A 85 -27.71 24.41 16.64
C ALA A 85 -26.93 24.14 15.36
N LYS A 86 -26.19 25.16 14.89
CA LYS A 86 -25.18 24.97 13.85
C LYS A 86 -23.91 24.43 14.49
N TRP A 87 -23.30 23.44 13.84
CA TRP A 87 -22.03 22.84 14.26
C TRP A 87 -20.99 23.00 13.15
N ASN A 88 -19.81 23.52 13.51
CA ASN A 88 -18.64 23.49 12.63
C ASN A 88 -17.68 22.43 13.16
N VAL A 89 -17.04 21.62 12.32
CA VAL A 89 -16.03 20.65 12.79
C VAL A 89 -14.90 21.43 13.46
N LYS A 90 -14.38 20.95 14.60
CA LYS A 90 -13.17 21.53 15.20
C LYS A 90 -12.03 21.44 14.19
N THR A 91 -11.21 22.47 14.14
CA THR A 91 -10.01 22.48 13.30
C THR A 91 -8.78 22.32 14.17
N VAL A 92 -7.78 21.61 13.66
CA VAL A 92 -6.45 21.49 14.26
C VAL A 92 -5.42 22.12 13.35
N THR A 93 -4.42 22.78 13.95
CA THR A 93 -3.34 23.44 13.23
C THR A 93 -2.05 22.64 13.40
N VAL A 94 -1.42 22.31 12.28
CA VAL A 94 -0.09 21.72 12.20
C VAL A 94 0.90 22.82 11.82
N SER A 95 1.86 23.08 12.70
CA SER A 95 2.95 24.03 12.48
C SER A 95 4.24 23.28 12.14
N TYR A 96 5.18 23.93 11.45
CA TYR A 96 6.39 23.28 10.96
C TYR A 96 7.63 24.05 11.42
N VAL A 97 8.59 23.32 12.00
CA VAL A 97 9.94 23.81 12.28
C VAL A 97 10.88 23.06 11.32
N THR A 98 11.36 23.75 10.30
CA THR A 98 12.07 23.12 9.16
C THR A 98 13.55 22.86 9.45
N ASN A 99 14.05 23.24 10.63
CA ASN A 99 15.44 23.03 11.05
C ASN A 99 16.48 23.44 9.98
N GLY A 100 16.23 24.56 9.32
CA GLY A 100 17.10 25.13 8.28
C GLY A 100 16.60 24.97 6.85
N GLY A 101 15.62 24.09 6.60
CA GLY A 101 14.96 23.98 5.29
C GLY A 101 14.06 25.17 4.96
N SER A 102 13.51 25.18 3.74
CA SER A 102 12.63 26.27 3.29
C SER A 102 11.35 26.35 4.13
N GLU A 103 10.97 27.58 4.54
CA GLU A 103 9.85 27.82 5.47
C GLU A 103 8.52 27.28 4.94
N LEU A 104 7.74 26.66 5.84
CA LEU A 104 6.39 26.17 5.55
C LEU A 104 5.35 26.93 6.38
N ALA A 105 4.28 27.35 5.71
CA ALA A 105 3.14 27.94 6.37
C ALA A 105 2.37 26.87 7.16
N PRO A 106 1.85 27.17 8.38
CA PRO A 106 1.02 26.25 9.12
C PRO A 106 -0.22 25.80 8.33
N THR A 107 -0.56 24.52 8.44
CA THR A 107 -1.74 23.94 7.78
C THR A 107 -2.86 23.76 8.81
N THR A 108 -4.09 24.13 8.45
CA THR A 108 -5.27 23.91 9.30
C THR A 108 -6.21 22.93 8.61
N VAL A 109 -6.55 21.84 9.28
CA VAL A 109 -7.45 20.79 8.78
C VAL A 109 -8.58 20.54 9.79
N ASN A 110 -9.69 19.95 9.34
CA ASN A 110 -10.72 19.52 10.29
C ASN A 110 -10.20 18.35 11.13
N LEU A 111 -10.67 18.23 12.37
CA LEU A 111 -10.36 17.12 13.23
C LEU A 111 -10.84 15.80 12.59
N GLY A 112 -9.92 14.86 12.38
CA GLY A 112 -10.17 13.60 11.67
C GLY A 112 -9.76 13.60 10.20
N ASP A 113 -9.51 14.78 9.60
CA ASP A 113 -8.89 14.87 8.28
C ASP A 113 -7.37 14.64 8.38
N PHE A 114 -6.77 14.25 7.27
CA PHE A 114 -5.32 14.06 7.19
C PHE A 114 -4.60 15.31 6.68
N VAL A 115 -3.32 15.40 7.03
CA VAL A 115 -2.36 16.31 6.42
C VAL A 115 -1.52 15.51 5.40
N PRO A 116 -1.43 15.95 4.13
CA PRO A 116 -0.57 15.32 3.14
C PRO A 116 0.91 15.60 3.46
N TRP A 117 1.82 14.88 2.81
CA TRP A 117 3.27 15.04 3.03
C TRP A 117 3.72 16.51 2.85
N PRO A 118 4.24 17.19 3.89
CA PRO A 118 4.74 18.55 3.77
C PRO A 118 6.12 18.52 3.09
N VAL A 119 6.25 19.24 1.98
CA VAL A 119 7.51 19.32 1.21
C VAL A 119 8.27 20.59 1.59
N THR A 120 9.51 20.44 2.06
CA THR A 120 10.46 21.52 2.35
C THR A 120 11.79 21.23 1.65
N ASP A 121 12.48 22.26 1.18
CA ASP A 121 13.78 22.14 0.52
C ASP A 121 14.90 22.01 1.55
N ALA A 122 15.95 21.26 1.20
CA ALA A 122 17.09 21.02 2.07
C ALA A 122 17.89 22.30 2.40
N PRO A 123 18.43 22.42 3.62
CA PRO A 123 19.27 23.56 4.02
C PRO A 123 20.59 23.61 3.24
N SER A 124 21.05 22.48 2.68
CA SER A 124 22.25 22.38 1.83
C SER A 124 22.18 21.14 0.93
N ASN A 125 23.11 21.02 -0.01
CA ASN A 125 23.23 19.85 -0.89
C ASN A 125 23.87 18.62 -0.21
N ASP A 126 24.41 18.78 1.01
CA ASP A 126 25.12 17.72 1.74
C ASP A 126 24.20 16.95 2.69
N VAL A 127 22.94 17.37 2.79
CA VAL A 127 21.92 16.70 3.58
C VAL A 127 20.66 16.45 2.75
N VAL A 128 19.91 15.45 3.18
CA VAL A 128 18.62 15.09 2.63
C VAL A 128 17.59 15.03 3.76
N PHE A 129 16.34 15.33 3.44
CA PHE A 129 15.25 15.30 4.42
C PHE A 129 15.17 13.89 5.06
N ALA A 130 15.08 13.79 6.39
CA ALA A 130 15.10 12.49 7.06
C ALA A 130 13.75 12.10 7.68
N GLY A 131 12.80 13.05 7.73
CA GLY A 131 11.46 12.81 8.25
C GLY A 131 10.92 14.00 9.05
N TRP A 132 9.65 13.90 9.43
CA TRP A 132 9.01 14.84 10.36
C TRP A 132 8.83 14.17 11.72
N HIS A 133 9.21 14.84 12.79
CA HIS A 133 9.15 14.35 14.16
C HIS A 133 8.19 15.19 15.00
N LEU A 134 7.61 14.58 16.04
CA LEU A 134 6.78 15.30 17.02
C LEU A 134 7.64 15.95 18.10
N LYS A 135 8.85 15.46 18.35
CA LYS A 135 9.75 16.03 19.35
C LYS A 135 10.82 16.91 18.71
N GLU A 136 11.08 18.03 19.37
CA GLU A 136 12.14 18.97 18.96
C GLU A 136 13.54 18.35 18.98
N ASP A 137 13.78 17.37 19.84
CA ASP A 137 15.06 16.68 19.96
C ASP A 137 15.23 15.50 18.99
N LEU A 138 14.22 15.24 18.15
CA LEU A 138 14.21 14.18 17.13
C LEU A 138 14.43 12.77 17.73
N SER A 139 14.06 12.58 19.00
CA SER A 139 14.23 11.31 19.72
C SER A 139 13.09 10.31 19.51
N ASP A 140 12.01 10.72 18.87
CA ASP A 140 10.92 9.85 18.42
C ASP A 140 11.18 9.34 16.99
N GLU A 141 10.48 8.27 16.61
CA GLU A 141 10.50 7.78 15.24
C GLU A 141 9.87 8.82 14.28
N PRO A 142 10.36 8.94 13.03
CA PRO A 142 9.77 9.82 12.06
C PRO A 142 8.32 9.43 11.74
N LEU A 143 7.47 10.44 11.53
CA LEU A 143 6.06 10.27 11.19
C LEU A 143 5.89 9.67 9.80
N THR A 144 4.94 8.74 9.69
CA THR A 144 4.41 8.26 8.41
C THR A 144 3.24 9.15 7.96
N PHE A 145 3.15 9.41 6.65
CA PHE A 145 2.04 10.16 6.06
C PHE A 145 1.14 9.24 5.21
N PRO A 146 -0.18 9.53 5.11
CA PRO A 146 -0.89 10.69 5.63
C PRO A 146 -0.99 10.72 7.17
N TYR A 147 -0.77 11.88 7.79
CA TYR A 147 -0.79 12.07 9.25
C TYR A 147 -2.12 12.67 9.72
N TYR A 148 -2.70 12.12 10.79
CA TYR A 148 -4.01 12.49 11.32
C TYR A 148 -3.87 13.20 12.69
N PRO A 149 -3.63 14.52 12.72
CA PRO A 149 -3.47 15.26 13.97
C PRO A 149 -4.74 15.21 14.82
N GLN A 150 -4.60 14.85 16.10
CA GLN A 150 -5.70 14.84 17.07
C GLN A 150 -5.83 16.18 17.81
N GLU A 151 -4.78 17.00 17.78
CA GLU A 151 -4.70 18.31 18.40
C GLU A 151 -3.72 19.20 17.63
N ASN A 152 -3.60 20.46 18.06
CA ASN A 152 -2.59 21.36 17.51
C ASN A 152 -1.19 20.81 17.81
N VAL A 153 -0.36 20.71 16.78
CA VAL A 153 0.95 20.07 16.88
C VAL A 153 2.00 20.83 16.08
N THR A 154 3.24 20.73 16.51
CA THR A 154 4.40 21.22 15.75
C THR A 154 5.21 20.02 15.28
N LEU A 155 5.50 19.98 13.99
CA LEU A 155 6.37 18.98 13.38
C LEU A 155 7.78 19.58 13.19
N TYR A 156 8.80 18.78 13.49
CA TYR A 156 10.20 19.15 13.40
C TYR A 156 10.87 18.34 12.29
N ALA A 157 11.48 19.02 11.32
CA ALA A 157 12.17 18.38 10.21
C ALA A 157 13.49 17.79 10.67
N ASP A 158 13.77 16.55 10.30
CA ASP A 158 15.10 15.95 10.44
C ASP A 158 15.85 15.99 9.11
N TRP A 159 17.19 16.02 9.18
CA TRP A 159 18.09 16.09 8.03
C TRP A 159 19.25 15.11 8.21
N ALA A 160 19.39 14.17 7.27
CA ALA A 160 20.47 13.19 7.26
C ALA A 160 21.62 13.64 6.37
N GLU A 161 22.86 13.39 6.80
CA GLU A 161 24.04 13.53 5.94
C GLU A 161 23.92 12.57 4.75
N THR A 162 24.04 13.10 3.52
CA THR A 162 23.83 12.33 2.28
C THR A 162 24.77 11.13 2.20
N ASN A 163 26.03 11.29 2.62
CA ASN A 163 27.02 10.21 2.70
C ASN A 163 27.82 10.30 4.01
N ILE A 164 28.05 9.15 4.64
CA ILE A 164 28.86 9.05 5.87
C ILE A 164 29.85 7.89 5.78
N THR A 165 30.90 7.92 6.60
CA THR A 165 31.84 6.81 6.73
C THR A 165 31.98 6.37 8.18
N ILE A 166 31.71 5.09 8.45
CA ILE A 166 31.81 4.49 9.79
C ILE A 166 32.43 3.10 9.65
N ASP A 167 33.48 2.82 10.43
CA ASP A 167 34.15 1.50 10.49
C ASP A 167 34.52 0.90 9.12
N GLY A 168 34.89 1.77 8.17
CA GLY A 168 35.25 1.40 6.81
C GLY A 168 34.08 1.28 5.84
N PHE A 169 32.83 1.37 6.30
CA PHE A 169 31.64 1.45 5.45
C PHE A 169 31.44 2.88 4.98
N THR A 170 31.21 3.06 3.68
CA THR A 170 30.60 4.27 3.14
C THR A 170 29.11 4.01 2.99
N LEU A 171 28.31 4.80 3.69
CA LEU A 171 26.86 4.68 3.70
C LEU A 171 26.26 5.88 2.99
N ALA A 172 25.18 5.66 2.25
CA ALA A 172 24.36 6.74 1.68
C ALA A 172 22.96 6.67 2.29
N TYR A 173 22.40 7.84 2.61
CA TYR A 173 21.00 7.90 2.99
C TYR A 173 20.13 7.69 1.75
N GLN A 174 19.14 6.80 1.84
CA GLN A 174 18.15 6.61 0.78
C GLN A 174 16.74 6.77 1.34
N PHE A 175 15.92 7.51 0.61
CA PHE A 175 14.49 7.55 0.84
C PHE A 175 13.82 6.29 0.34
N SER A 176 12.75 5.92 1.02
CA SER A 176 11.79 4.99 0.47
C SER A 176 10.97 5.64 -0.65
N ASP A 177 11.38 5.50 -1.90
CA ASP A 177 10.59 6.04 -3.02
C ASP A 177 9.25 5.31 -3.24
N THR A 178 9.00 4.23 -2.48
CA THR A 178 7.76 3.42 -2.56
C THR A 178 7.13 3.14 -1.19
N GLY A 179 7.69 3.67 -0.10
CA GLY A 179 7.28 3.31 1.27
C GLY A 179 7.61 1.87 1.68
N THR A 180 8.49 1.16 0.96
CA THR A 180 8.74 -0.28 1.14
C THR A 180 10.17 -0.74 1.45
N SER A 181 11.12 0.20 1.53
CA SER A 181 12.36 0.06 2.32
C SER A 181 12.34 1.16 3.38
N ALA A 182 12.63 0.90 4.66
CA ALA A 182 12.73 1.98 5.64
C ALA A 182 13.69 3.07 5.14
N SER A 183 13.30 4.33 5.28
CA SER A 183 14.23 5.43 5.03
C SER A 183 15.40 5.31 6.00
N GLY A 184 16.62 5.34 5.50
CA GLY A 184 17.80 5.13 6.32
C GLY A 184 19.07 4.93 5.51
N TYR A 185 20.11 4.47 6.19
CA TYR A 185 21.41 4.28 5.57
C TYR A 185 21.48 2.94 4.82
N VAL A 186 21.99 2.97 3.60
CA VAL A 186 22.36 1.79 2.81
C VAL A 186 23.85 1.76 2.55
N ILE A 187 24.41 0.57 2.37
CA ILE A 187 25.85 0.41 2.11
C ILE A 187 26.15 0.72 0.64
N GLN A 188 27.02 1.69 0.40
CA GLN A 188 27.54 2.00 -0.94
C GLN A 188 28.88 1.33 -1.21
N SER A 189 29.75 1.30 -0.20
CA SER A 189 31.02 0.61 -0.27
C SER A 189 31.50 0.18 1.10
N TYR A 190 32.44 -0.76 1.11
CA TYR A 190 33.13 -1.14 2.32
C TYR A 190 34.62 -1.31 2.03
N THR A 191 35.45 -0.63 2.81
CA THR A 191 36.90 -0.79 2.86
C THR A 191 37.27 -1.38 4.20
N ARG A 192 37.66 -2.65 4.21
CA ARG A 192 37.99 -3.39 5.44
C ARG A 192 39.15 -2.70 6.20
N PRO A 193 38.95 -2.27 7.46
CA PRO A 193 40.05 -1.70 8.24
C PRO A 193 41.14 -2.75 8.54
N GLU A 194 42.40 -2.32 8.57
CA GLU A 194 43.54 -3.19 8.88
C GLU A 194 43.37 -3.89 10.24
N ASN A 195 43.73 -5.18 10.31
CA ASN A 195 43.69 -6.02 11.52
C ASN A 195 42.29 -6.27 12.11
N THR A 196 41.21 -5.99 11.38
CA THR A 196 39.84 -6.32 11.82
C THR A 196 39.62 -7.83 11.75
N VAL A 197 39.07 -8.41 12.83
CA VAL A 197 38.60 -9.81 12.88
C VAL A 197 37.10 -9.81 12.61
N GLY A 198 36.62 -10.70 11.74
CA GLY A 198 35.19 -10.83 11.44
C GLY A 198 34.65 -9.75 10.48
N LEU A 199 33.34 -9.53 10.55
CA LEU A 199 32.57 -8.52 9.80
C LEU A 199 31.50 -7.97 10.74
N HIS A 200 31.54 -6.66 10.99
CA HIS A 200 30.64 -5.97 11.92
C HIS A 200 29.99 -4.81 11.18
N PHE A 201 28.67 -4.86 11.01
CA PHE A 201 27.92 -3.78 10.39
C PHE A 201 27.62 -2.66 11.39
N PRO A 202 27.63 -1.39 10.96
CA PRO A 202 27.12 -0.30 11.78
C PRO A 202 25.62 -0.52 12.04
N GLU A 203 25.18 -0.30 13.28
CA GLU A 203 23.75 -0.43 13.64
C GLU A 203 22.95 0.79 13.18
N GLU A 204 23.49 1.98 13.44
CA GLU A 204 22.87 3.27 13.16
C GLU A 204 23.90 4.42 13.17
N TYR A 205 23.50 5.58 12.66
CA TYR A 205 24.21 6.85 12.85
C TYR A 205 23.20 7.94 13.16
N LYS A 206 23.39 8.64 14.29
CA LYS A 206 22.45 9.69 14.78
C LYS A 206 20.99 9.20 14.79
N ASN A 207 20.75 8.01 15.34
CA ASN A 207 19.44 7.33 15.42
C ASN A 207 18.82 6.93 14.05
N ILE A 208 19.55 7.08 12.94
CA ILE A 208 19.11 6.59 11.63
C ILE A 208 19.72 5.19 11.41
N PRO A 209 18.90 4.15 11.26
CA PRO A 209 19.39 2.77 11.16
C PRO A 209 20.07 2.47 9.82
N LEU A 210 20.93 1.45 9.83
CA LEU A 210 21.25 0.71 8.61
C LEU A 210 20.05 -0.14 8.20
N VAL A 211 19.48 0.12 7.03
CA VAL A 211 18.20 -0.50 6.59
C VAL A 211 18.39 -1.62 5.57
N GLU A 212 19.54 -1.66 4.88
CA GLU A 212 19.79 -2.65 3.84
C GLU A 212 21.25 -3.10 3.77
N ILE A 213 21.41 -4.41 3.56
CA ILE A 213 22.65 -4.98 3.04
C ILE A 213 22.47 -5.25 1.54
N PRO A 214 23.30 -4.66 0.66
CA PRO A 214 23.09 -4.72 -0.78
C PRO A 214 23.31 -6.11 -1.36
N SER A 215 22.79 -6.32 -2.57
CA SER A 215 23.05 -7.55 -3.31
C SER A 215 24.54 -7.74 -3.60
N ASP A 216 24.98 -8.98 -3.60
CA ASP A 216 26.35 -9.42 -3.86
C ASP A 216 27.40 -8.70 -2.99
N PHE A 217 27.03 -8.23 -1.78
CA PHE A 217 27.89 -7.50 -0.84
C PHE A 217 29.28 -8.15 -0.68
N ALA A 218 29.33 -9.45 -0.40
CA ALA A 218 30.58 -10.19 -0.25
C ALA A 218 31.43 -10.18 -1.52
N MET A 219 30.81 -10.36 -2.69
CA MET A 219 31.50 -10.39 -3.97
C MET A 219 32.13 -9.04 -4.32
N PHE A 220 31.46 -7.94 -3.99
CA PHE A 220 31.94 -6.60 -4.31
C PHE A 220 32.94 -6.04 -3.30
N PHE A 221 32.82 -6.39 -2.02
CA PHE A 221 33.53 -5.68 -0.95
C PHE A 221 34.48 -6.53 -0.12
N LEU A 222 34.52 -7.85 -0.32
CA LEU A 222 35.39 -8.75 0.43
C LEU A 222 36.22 -9.64 -0.50
N GLU A 223 37.46 -9.91 -0.08
CA GLU A 223 38.28 -10.94 -0.72
C GLU A 223 37.78 -12.35 -0.33
N SER A 224 37.94 -13.35 -1.21
CA SER A 224 37.52 -14.73 -0.93
C SER A 224 38.11 -15.29 0.37
N SER A 225 39.37 -14.99 0.66
CA SER A 225 40.07 -15.39 1.89
C SER A 225 39.40 -14.84 3.15
N VAL A 226 38.80 -13.65 3.06
CA VAL A 226 38.04 -13.03 4.15
C VAL A 226 36.70 -13.73 4.33
N CYS A 227 35.96 -13.98 3.25
CA CYS A 227 34.69 -14.73 3.28
C CYS A 227 34.86 -16.12 3.91
N GLU A 228 35.97 -16.80 3.60
CA GLU A 228 36.34 -18.10 4.16
C GLU A 228 36.80 -18.01 5.63
N SER A 229 37.11 -16.83 6.16
CA SER A 229 37.53 -16.66 7.56
C SER A 229 36.38 -16.38 8.53
N ILE A 230 35.24 -15.91 8.02
CA ILE A 230 34.11 -15.49 8.85
C ILE A 230 33.35 -16.72 9.36
N THR A 231 33.33 -16.89 10.68
CA THR A 231 32.65 -18.01 11.36
C THR A 231 31.34 -17.63 12.04
N SER A 232 31.13 -16.34 12.30
CA SER A 232 29.90 -15.80 12.89
C SER A 232 29.52 -14.48 12.23
N LEU A 233 28.22 -14.26 12.02
CA LEU A 233 27.69 -13.04 11.43
C LEU A 233 26.50 -12.51 12.22
N ILE A 234 26.46 -11.20 12.42
CA ILE A 234 25.35 -10.50 13.05
C ILE A 234 24.81 -9.46 12.08
N ILE A 235 23.54 -9.59 11.74
CA ILE A 235 22.79 -8.59 10.99
C ILE A 235 22.11 -7.64 12.01
N PRO A 236 22.35 -6.32 11.93
CA PRO A 236 21.75 -5.36 12.86
C PRO A 236 20.23 -5.35 12.86
N ASP A 237 19.65 -4.89 13.96
CA ASP A 237 18.19 -4.89 14.18
C ASP A 237 17.43 -3.93 13.27
N GLY A 238 18.07 -2.87 12.78
CA GLY A 238 17.49 -1.89 11.85
C GLY A 238 17.40 -2.37 10.39
N VAL A 239 18.11 -3.45 10.03
CA VAL A 239 18.11 -3.96 8.66
C VAL A 239 16.75 -4.56 8.34
N GLU A 240 16.15 -4.14 7.23
CA GLU A 240 14.89 -4.70 6.72
C GLU A 240 15.12 -5.67 5.57
N ARG A 241 16.17 -5.43 4.77
CA ARG A 241 16.46 -6.21 3.57
C ARG A 241 17.91 -6.70 3.52
N ILE A 242 18.07 -7.99 3.24
CA ILE A 242 19.34 -8.58 2.83
C ILE A 242 19.26 -8.87 1.34
N GLY A 243 20.17 -8.31 0.55
CA GLY A 243 20.17 -8.43 -0.90
C GLY A 243 20.48 -9.83 -1.42
N ARG A 244 20.24 -10.03 -2.72
CA ARG A 244 20.53 -11.28 -3.45
C ARG A 244 22.01 -11.61 -3.32
N ASN A 245 22.36 -12.86 -3.03
CA ASN A 245 23.74 -13.35 -2.86
C ASN A 245 24.63 -12.57 -1.87
N ALA A 246 24.08 -11.75 -0.97
CA ALA A 246 24.87 -10.83 -0.13
C ALA A 246 26.03 -11.52 0.62
N PHE A 247 25.84 -12.76 1.06
CA PHE A 247 26.80 -13.58 1.80
C PHE A 247 26.98 -14.98 1.17
N GLN A 248 26.80 -15.07 -0.15
CA GLN A 248 26.95 -16.35 -0.85
C GLN A 248 28.36 -16.91 -0.63
N GLY A 249 28.45 -18.20 -0.30
CA GLY A 249 29.73 -18.88 -0.17
C GLY A 249 30.53 -18.54 1.09
N PHE A 250 29.89 -18.03 2.16
CA PHE A 250 30.50 -17.95 3.49
C PHE A 250 30.66 -19.37 4.08
N THR A 251 31.57 -20.16 3.52
CA THR A 251 31.66 -21.61 3.73
C THR A 251 31.99 -22.02 5.17
N ASN A 252 32.69 -21.19 5.92
CA ASN A 252 33.04 -21.43 7.32
C ASN A 252 32.11 -20.74 8.33
N LEU A 253 31.07 -20.04 7.86
CA LEU A 253 30.05 -19.45 8.73
C LEU A 253 29.30 -20.56 9.45
N THR A 254 29.27 -20.50 10.78
CA THR A 254 28.63 -21.50 11.65
C THR A 254 27.40 -20.97 12.36
N SER A 255 27.38 -19.68 12.69
CA SER A 255 26.30 -19.01 13.41
C SER A 255 25.89 -17.68 12.76
N LEU A 256 24.59 -17.45 12.63
CA LEU A 256 24.01 -16.23 12.06
C LEU A 256 22.92 -15.68 13.00
N ARG A 257 23.03 -14.40 13.36
CA ARG A 257 21.92 -13.66 13.98
C ARG A 257 21.29 -12.73 12.95
N ILE A 258 20.00 -12.92 12.69
CA ILE A 258 19.17 -12.03 11.86
C ILE A 258 18.50 -11.00 12.78
N GLY A 259 18.59 -9.72 12.40
CA GLY A 259 18.03 -8.61 13.15
C GLY A 259 16.50 -8.65 13.25
N LYS A 260 15.95 -8.01 14.27
CA LYS A 260 14.50 -8.06 14.57
C LYS A 260 13.60 -7.44 13.49
N ASN A 261 14.09 -6.49 12.68
CA ASN A 261 13.29 -5.87 11.62
C ASN A 261 13.51 -6.47 10.23
N VAL A 262 14.34 -7.51 10.09
CA VAL A 262 14.62 -8.12 8.77
C VAL A 262 13.35 -8.78 8.23
N LYS A 263 12.84 -8.22 7.14
CA LYS A 263 11.61 -8.64 6.47
C LYS A 263 11.84 -9.53 5.27
N TYR A 264 12.95 -9.31 4.56
CA TYR A 264 13.26 -10.02 3.32
C TYR A 264 14.73 -10.44 3.25
N ILE A 265 14.94 -11.70 2.86
CA ILE A 265 16.26 -12.24 2.52
C ILE A 265 16.25 -12.59 1.03
N GLY A 266 17.07 -11.92 0.24
CA GLY A 266 17.15 -12.10 -1.20
C GLY A 266 17.66 -13.48 -1.62
N GLY A 267 17.34 -13.86 -2.86
CA GLY A 267 17.74 -15.14 -3.41
C GLY A 267 19.25 -15.39 -3.29
N GLY A 268 19.63 -16.60 -2.89
CA GLY A 268 21.02 -17.01 -2.73
C GLY A 268 21.82 -16.33 -1.62
N ALA A 269 21.20 -15.48 -0.78
CA ALA A 269 21.93 -14.64 0.19
C ALA A 269 22.91 -15.41 1.08
N PHE A 270 22.58 -16.63 1.52
CA PHE A 270 23.45 -17.51 2.31
C PHE A 270 23.67 -18.87 1.63
N GLN A 271 23.50 -18.93 0.31
CA GLN A 271 23.67 -20.17 -0.44
C GLN A 271 25.11 -20.68 -0.28
N SER A 272 25.24 -22.00 -0.09
CA SER A 272 26.53 -22.69 0.04
C SER A 272 27.34 -22.32 1.29
N SER A 273 26.70 -21.74 2.31
CA SER A 273 27.26 -21.62 3.66
C SER A 273 27.11 -22.96 4.38
N TYR A 274 27.88 -23.96 3.95
CA TYR A 274 27.69 -25.39 4.31
C TYR A 274 27.74 -25.66 5.81
N ASN A 275 28.53 -24.90 6.57
CA ASN A 275 28.69 -25.08 8.00
C ASN A 275 27.66 -24.29 8.83
N LEU A 276 26.78 -23.51 8.21
CA LEU A 276 25.82 -22.65 8.90
C LEU A 276 24.72 -23.53 9.50
N ALA A 277 24.86 -23.85 10.78
CA ALA A 277 23.96 -24.74 11.52
C ALA A 277 23.06 -23.98 12.49
N ASP A 278 23.55 -22.87 13.04
CA ASP A 278 22.83 -22.07 14.02
C ASP A 278 22.37 -20.75 13.38
N ILE A 279 21.05 -20.58 13.27
CA ILE A 279 20.44 -19.33 12.79
C ILE A 279 19.42 -18.88 13.83
N THR A 280 19.63 -17.68 14.35
CA THR A 280 18.66 -16.98 15.21
C THR A 280 17.89 -15.97 14.36
N PHE A 281 16.59 -16.19 14.21
CA PHE A 281 15.68 -15.29 13.49
C PHE A 281 15.06 -14.24 14.40
N GLY A 282 14.78 -13.06 13.82
CA GLY A 282 14.28 -11.89 14.53
C GLY A 282 12.77 -11.89 14.82
N GLY A 283 11.99 -12.79 14.20
CA GLY A 283 10.55 -12.92 14.42
C GLY A 283 9.68 -12.15 13.40
N SER A 284 10.29 -11.42 12.46
CA SER A 284 9.57 -10.51 11.56
C SER A 284 9.70 -10.83 10.07
N LEU A 285 10.41 -11.91 9.71
CA LEU A 285 10.66 -12.27 8.32
C LEU A 285 9.35 -12.61 7.59
N GLU A 286 9.10 -11.94 6.47
CA GLU A 286 7.87 -12.04 5.67
C GLU A 286 8.09 -12.88 4.41
N LEU A 287 9.26 -12.80 3.76
CA LEU A 287 9.56 -13.53 2.54
C LEU A 287 11.04 -13.94 2.45
N VAL A 288 11.32 -15.08 1.79
CA VAL A 288 12.68 -15.55 1.50
C VAL A 288 12.82 -15.84 0.01
N GLY A 289 13.88 -15.32 -0.59
CA GLY A 289 14.16 -15.49 -2.01
C GLY A 289 14.74 -16.86 -2.35
N ILE A 290 14.73 -17.17 -3.65
CA ILE A 290 15.15 -18.47 -4.19
C ILE A 290 16.51 -18.91 -3.64
N ASN A 291 16.56 -20.13 -3.10
CA ASN A 291 17.79 -20.73 -2.60
C ASN A 291 18.55 -19.94 -1.51
N ALA A 292 17.96 -18.94 -0.87
CA ALA A 292 18.66 -18.10 0.10
C ALA A 292 19.32 -18.89 1.23
N LEU A 293 18.68 -19.97 1.70
CA LEU A 293 19.18 -20.85 2.76
C LEU A 293 19.56 -22.25 2.25
N SER A 294 19.59 -22.46 0.92
CA SER A 294 19.93 -23.76 0.32
C SER A 294 21.39 -24.12 0.60
N ASN A 295 21.65 -25.42 0.78
CA ASN A 295 22.96 -25.98 1.12
C ASN A 295 23.57 -25.43 2.43
N THR A 296 22.72 -25.02 3.38
CA THR A 296 23.16 -24.76 4.77
C THR A 296 22.97 -26.02 5.63
N ALA A 297 23.76 -26.17 6.69
CA ALA A 297 23.55 -27.23 7.67
C ALA A 297 22.19 -27.06 8.39
N TRP A 298 21.76 -25.82 8.62
CA TRP A 298 20.45 -25.47 9.19
C TRP A 298 19.29 -26.01 8.35
N TYR A 299 19.30 -25.77 7.03
CA TYR A 299 18.26 -26.26 6.12
C TYR A 299 18.29 -27.80 6.02
N SER A 300 19.49 -28.36 5.95
CA SER A 300 19.68 -29.82 5.87
C SER A 300 19.16 -30.55 7.11
N ALA A 301 19.22 -29.92 8.29
CA ALA A 301 18.74 -30.45 9.56
C ALA A 301 17.22 -30.38 9.74
N GLN A 302 16.49 -29.61 8.91
CA GLN A 302 15.03 -29.52 9.02
C GLN A 302 14.36 -30.88 8.77
N ALA A 303 13.25 -31.14 9.46
CA ALA A 303 12.44 -32.31 9.20
C ALA A 303 11.75 -32.23 7.83
N ASP A 304 11.29 -33.37 7.33
CA ASP A 304 10.37 -33.38 6.18
C ASP A 304 9.06 -32.68 6.56
N GLY A 305 8.48 -31.96 5.60
CA GLY A 305 7.29 -31.13 5.77
C GLY A 305 7.50 -29.69 5.32
N ALA A 306 6.51 -28.85 5.63
CA ALA A 306 6.57 -27.41 5.41
C ALA A 306 7.57 -26.77 6.40
N ILE A 307 8.55 -26.05 5.86
CA ILE A 307 9.56 -25.34 6.62
C ILE A 307 9.13 -23.88 6.71
N TYR A 308 8.98 -23.40 7.94
CA TYR A 308 8.63 -22.01 8.23
C TYR A 308 9.80 -21.29 8.88
N VAL A 309 9.98 -20.03 8.51
CA VAL A 309 10.87 -19.08 9.19
C VAL A 309 10.06 -17.84 9.49
N ASP A 310 9.85 -17.55 10.77
CA ASP A 310 8.93 -16.50 11.22
C ASP A 310 7.57 -16.58 10.50
N LYS A 311 7.24 -15.59 9.66
CA LYS A 311 5.98 -15.52 8.88
C LYS A 311 6.12 -16.04 7.46
N ALA A 312 7.30 -16.47 7.03
CA ALA A 312 7.56 -17.01 5.70
C ALA A 312 7.44 -18.53 5.67
N LEU A 313 6.67 -19.06 4.72
CA LEU A 313 6.77 -20.47 4.32
C LEU A 313 7.88 -20.58 3.29
N VAL A 314 9.03 -21.16 3.68
CA VAL A 314 10.27 -21.08 2.88
C VAL A 314 10.43 -22.23 1.90
N ALA A 315 9.96 -23.43 2.25
CA ALA A 315 10.11 -24.63 1.44
C ALA A 315 9.20 -25.75 1.93
N TYR A 316 8.98 -26.75 1.08
CA TYR A 316 8.50 -28.07 1.48
C TYR A 316 9.60 -29.12 1.26
N LYS A 317 10.02 -29.81 2.32
CA LYS A 317 11.05 -30.86 2.26
C LYS A 317 10.40 -32.25 2.29
N GLY A 318 10.91 -33.16 1.46
CA GLY A 318 10.36 -34.51 1.34
C GLY A 318 9.19 -34.59 0.36
N THR A 319 8.29 -35.57 0.56
CA THR A 319 7.14 -35.80 -0.33
C THR A 319 5.94 -34.99 0.13
N VAL A 320 5.44 -34.08 -0.72
CA VAL A 320 4.22 -33.33 -0.44
C VAL A 320 2.97 -34.24 -0.45
N PRO A 321 2.01 -34.08 0.48
CA PRO A 321 0.70 -34.68 0.36
C PRO A 321 -0.13 -34.02 -0.76
N ALA A 322 -1.27 -34.62 -1.09
CA ALA A 322 -2.18 -34.09 -2.11
C ALA A 322 -2.84 -32.75 -1.71
N SER A 323 -3.03 -32.54 -0.41
CA SER A 323 -3.64 -31.34 0.15
C SER A 323 -2.77 -30.76 1.26
N VAL A 324 -2.55 -29.46 1.23
CA VAL A 324 -1.76 -28.71 2.23
C VAL A 324 -2.56 -27.52 2.73
N THR A 325 -2.63 -27.36 4.05
CA THR A 325 -3.14 -26.14 4.70
C THR A 325 -1.94 -25.33 5.18
N VAL A 326 -1.82 -24.08 4.69
CA VAL A 326 -0.79 -23.14 5.15
C VAL A 326 -1.16 -22.62 6.53
N ARG A 327 -0.19 -22.53 7.43
CA ARG A 327 -0.36 -22.07 8.82
C ARG A 327 -0.87 -20.62 8.88
N GLU A 328 -1.85 -20.36 9.74
CA GLU A 328 -2.29 -19.00 10.09
C GLU A 328 -1.14 -18.08 10.50
N GLY A 329 -1.22 -16.80 10.10
CA GLY A 329 -0.17 -15.81 10.32
C GLY A 329 1.01 -15.90 9.35
N THR A 330 0.98 -16.81 8.38
CA THR A 330 1.91 -16.77 7.24
C THR A 330 1.59 -15.58 6.35
N VAL A 331 2.63 -14.79 6.04
CA VAL A 331 2.54 -13.59 5.21
C VAL A 331 3.05 -13.87 3.80
N GLY A 332 4.17 -14.57 3.66
CA GLY A 332 4.76 -14.88 2.37
C GLY A 332 4.92 -16.38 2.13
N ILE A 333 4.52 -16.82 0.94
CA ILE A 333 4.92 -18.10 0.37
C ILE A 333 6.15 -17.82 -0.47
N SER A 334 7.30 -18.26 0.02
CA SER A 334 8.61 -17.92 -0.54
C SER A 334 8.84 -18.50 -1.91
N ASP A 335 9.85 -17.97 -2.60
CA ASP A 335 10.28 -18.48 -3.88
C ASP A 335 10.53 -20.00 -3.80
N TYR A 336 10.08 -20.74 -4.80
CA TYR A 336 10.26 -22.19 -4.90
C TYR A 336 9.60 -23.03 -3.79
N ALA A 337 8.77 -22.47 -2.91
CA ALA A 337 8.25 -23.18 -1.74
C ALA A 337 7.62 -24.55 -2.05
N PHE A 338 6.87 -24.64 -3.16
CA PHE A 338 6.26 -25.86 -3.69
C PHE A 338 6.68 -26.15 -5.14
N HIS A 339 7.86 -25.69 -5.56
CA HIS A 339 8.36 -25.91 -6.92
C HIS A 339 8.43 -27.41 -7.26
N ASN A 340 7.84 -27.79 -8.40
CA ASN A 340 7.77 -29.14 -8.95
C ASN A 340 7.09 -30.18 -8.04
N GLN A 341 6.21 -29.72 -7.16
CA GLN A 341 5.42 -30.57 -6.26
C GLN A 341 4.15 -31.08 -6.96
N ARG A 342 4.32 -31.96 -7.96
CA ARG A 342 3.22 -32.44 -8.83
C ARG A 342 2.11 -33.22 -8.12
N ASN A 343 2.36 -33.75 -6.94
CA ASN A 343 1.35 -34.46 -6.15
C ASN A 343 0.41 -33.49 -5.42
N LEU A 344 0.83 -32.24 -5.20
CA LEU A 344 0.01 -31.21 -4.54
C LEU A 344 -1.11 -30.79 -5.49
N THR A 345 -2.34 -31.15 -5.19
CA THR A 345 -3.54 -30.86 -5.99
C THR A 345 -4.46 -29.84 -5.35
N GLU A 346 -4.35 -29.64 -4.03
CA GLU A 346 -5.17 -28.71 -3.26
C GLU A 346 -4.29 -27.93 -2.28
N ILE A 347 -4.51 -26.63 -2.18
CA ILE A 347 -3.86 -25.79 -1.18
C ILE A 347 -4.86 -24.81 -0.55
N HIS A 348 -4.81 -24.70 0.77
CA HIS A 348 -5.60 -23.72 1.52
C HIS A 348 -4.69 -22.64 2.07
N LEU A 349 -4.95 -21.39 1.66
CA LEU A 349 -4.20 -20.21 2.08
C LEU A 349 -4.99 -19.44 3.15
N PRO A 350 -4.35 -18.96 4.23
CA PRO A 350 -4.99 -18.04 5.17
C PRO A 350 -5.05 -16.62 4.59
N ASP A 351 -6.01 -15.81 5.07
CA ASP A 351 -6.22 -14.42 4.65
C ASP A 351 -5.03 -13.48 4.96
N THR A 352 -4.09 -13.96 5.79
CA THR A 352 -2.86 -13.24 6.15
C THR A 352 -1.79 -13.28 5.06
N VAL A 353 -1.94 -14.12 4.03
CA VAL A 353 -0.95 -14.21 2.95
C VAL A 353 -1.06 -12.97 2.06
N GLU A 354 0.04 -12.21 1.99
CA GLU A 354 0.19 -11.01 1.18
C GLU A 354 1.08 -11.25 -0.05
N ALA A 355 1.86 -12.34 -0.08
CA ALA A 355 2.82 -12.59 -1.15
C ALA A 355 2.96 -14.06 -1.52
N ILE A 356 2.99 -14.31 -2.82
CA ILE A 356 3.39 -15.58 -3.42
C ILE A 356 4.61 -15.30 -4.30
N GLY A 357 5.76 -15.86 -3.93
CA GLY A 357 7.06 -15.59 -4.54
C GLY A 357 7.28 -16.27 -5.90
N ASP A 358 8.47 -16.06 -6.45
CA ASP A 358 8.88 -16.54 -7.75
C ASP A 358 8.87 -18.09 -7.78
N TYR A 359 8.22 -18.67 -8.78
CA TYR A 359 8.07 -20.12 -8.97
C TYR A 359 7.46 -20.87 -7.76
N ALA A 360 6.78 -20.20 -6.84
CA ALA A 360 6.28 -20.81 -5.60
C ALA A 360 5.44 -22.08 -5.84
N PHE A 361 4.60 -22.09 -6.87
CA PHE A 361 3.75 -23.21 -7.30
C PHE A 361 4.07 -23.72 -8.70
N TYR A 362 5.27 -23.42 -9.23
CA TYR A 362 5.66 -23.87 -10.55
C TYR A 362 5.61 -25.41 -10.67
N LYS A 363 5.02 -25.95 -11.74
CA LYS A 363 4.87 -27.40 -11.98
C LYS A 363 4.15 -28.15 -10.86
N THR A 364 3.12 -27.55 -10.26
CA THR A 364 2.27 -28.24 -9.26
C THR A 364 1.07 -28.94 -9.91
N GLY A 365 0.41 -29.82 -9.14
CA GLY A 365 -0.83 -30.48 -9.55
C GLY A 365 -2.09 -29.68 -9.20
N ILE A 366 -1.95 -28.44 -8.70
CA ILE A 366 -3.05 -27.63 -8.17
C ILE A 366 -4.01 -27.30 -9.31
N THR A 367 -5.29 -27.63 -9.13
CA THR A 367 -6.36 -27.39 -10.12
C THR A 367 -7.13 -26.12 -9.85
N GLN A 368 -7.24 -25.71 -8.60
CA GLN A 368 -7.86 -24.46 -8.17
C GLN A 368 -7.13 -23.91 -6.94
N ILE A 369 -7.18 -22.60 -6.78
CA ILE A 369 -6.64 -21.90 -5.62
C ILE A 369 -7.51 -20.69 -5.31
N ASP A 370 -7.86 -20.54 -4.05
CA ASP A 370 -8.49 -19.33 -3.52
C ASP A 370 -7.38 -18.35 -3.16
N LEU A 371 -7.30 -17.24 -3.89
CA LEU A 371 -6.34 -16.18 -3.61
C LEU A 371 -6.85 -15.31 -2.44
N PRO A 372 -6.02 -15.00 -1.43
CA PRO A 372 -6.40 -14.17 -0.29
C PRO A 372 -6.79 -12.73 -0.68
N ASP A 373 -7.74 -12.13 0.04
CA ASP A 373 -8.19 -10.75 -0.24
C ASP A 373 -7.07 -9.70 -0.12
N ASN A 374 -6.12 -9.90 0.79
CA ASN A 374 -4.99 -9.01 1.04
C ASN A 374 -3.76 -9.30 0.16
N LEU A 375 -3.90 -10.16 -0.86
CA LEU A 375 -2.78 -10.53 -1.70
C LEU A 375 -2.21 -9.28 -2.39
N GLY A 376 -0.95 -9.00 -2.08
CA GLY A 376 -0.18 -7.90 -2.61
C GLY A 376 0.66 -8.32 -3.80
N MET A 377 1.29 -9.50 -3.77
CA MET A 377 2.29 -9.90 -4.77
C MET A 377 2.06 -11.30 -5.37
N LEU A 378 2.27 -11.41 -6.68
CA LEU A 378 2.46 -12.66 -7.42
C LEU A 378 3.80 -12.61 -8.18
N GLY A 379 4.74 -13.47 -7.81
CA GLY A 379 6.08 -13.53 -8.39
C GLY A 379 6.15 -14.13 -9.80
N ASN A 380 7.32 -14.02 -10.41
CA ASN A 380 7.59 -14.57 -11.74
C ASN A 380 7.34 -16.07 -11.76
N TYR A 381 6.66 -16.56 -12.80
CA TYR A 381 6.37 -18.00 -12.98
C TYR A 381 5.66 -18.66 -11.79
N ALA A 382 5.01 -17.88 -10.90
CA ALA A 382 4.48 -18.40 -9.62
C ALA A 382 3.60 -19.63 -9.79
N PHE A 383 2.79 -19.70 -10.85
CA PHE A 383 1.91 -20.84 -11.16
C PHE A 383 2.23 -21.51 -12.50
N ALA A 384 3.33 -21.17 -13.17
CA ALA A 384 3.60 -21.70 -14.50
C ALA A 384 3.68 -23.24 -14.52
N GLU A 385 3.17 -23.85 -15.59
CA GLU A 385 3.04 -25.30 -15.78
C GLU A 385 2.20 -26.03 -14.70
N SER A 386 1.39 -25.30 -13.91
CA SER A 386 0.44 -25.90 -12.98
C SER A 386 -0.80 -26.46 -13.70
N LYS A 387 -1.61 -27.25 -12.98
CA LYS A 387 -2.85 -27.83 -13.49
C LYS A 387 -4.09 -26.96 -13.28
N LEU A 388 -3.88 -25.66 -13.01
CA LEU A 388 -4.95 -24.70 -12.74
C LEU A 388 -5.98 -24.71 -13.89
N GLU A 389 -7.24 -24.85 -13.53
CA GLU A 389 -8.39 -24.80 -14.44
C GLU A 389 -9.06 -23.43 -14.41
N SER A 390 -9.05 -22.79 -13.24
CA SER A 390 -9.60 -21.46 -13.03
C SER A 390 -8.75 -20.62 -12.08
N ILE A 391 -8.72 -19.31 -12.30
CA ILE A 391 -8.15 -18.33 -11.36
C ILE A 391 -9.06 -17.12 -11.22
N VAL A 392 -9.22 -16.65 -9.99
CA VAL A 392 -9.97 -15.44 -9.63
C VAL A 392 -9.04 -14.52 -8.86
N PHE A 393 -8.81 -13.32 -9.37
CA PHE A 393 -8.01 -12.30 -8.68
C PHE A 393 -8.88 -11.59 -7.62
N PRO A 394 -8.36 -11.36 -6.41
CA PRO A 394 -9.11 -10.68 -5.36
C PRO A 394 -9.32 -9.20 -5.73
N GLU A 395 -10.44 -8.60 -5.30
CA GLU A 395 -10.75 -7.18 -5.60
C GLU A 395 -9.65 -6.22 -5.11
N GLY A 396 -9.01 -6.55 -3.98
CA GLY A 396 -7.90 -5.79 -3.39
C GLY A 396 -6.60 -5.82 -4.22
N PHE A 397 -6.49 -6.67 -5.25
CA PHE A 397 -5.35 -6.71 -6.17
C PHE A 397 -5.37 -5.58 -7.21
N ALA A 398 -5.94 -4.41 -6.90
CA ALA A 398 -5.93 -3.26 -7.80
C ALA A 398 -4.49 -2.78 -8.05
N TYR A 399 -4.09 -2.68 -9.32
CA TYR A 399 -2.74 -2.34 -9.77
C TYR A 399 -2.83 -1.23 -10.80
N ASP A 400 -2.21 -0.07 -10.57
CA ASP A 400 -2.11 1.02 -11.55
C ASP A 400 -0.66 1.25 -12.02
N LYS A 401 -0.48 2.08 -13.04
CA LYS A 401 0.84 2.41 -13.63
C LYS A 401 1.86 3.04 -12.67
N HIS A 402 1.41 3.51 -11.50
CA HIS A 402 2.23 4.17 -10.50
C HIS A 402 2.65 3.22 -9.36
N HIS A 403 2.06 2.01 -9.28
CA HIS A 403 2.30 1.02 -8.22
C HIS A 403 2.89 -0.29 -8.77
N THR A 404 3.96 -0.19 -9.56
CA THR A 404 4.62 -1.35 -10.21
C THR A 404 5.41 -2.23 -9.23
N GLY A 405 5.86 -1.64 -8.12
CA GLY A 405 6.58 -2.33 -7.05
C GLY A 405 5.66 -2.89 -5.96
N TRP A 406 6.11 -3.97 -5.35
CA TRP A 406 5.71 -4.45 -4.03
C TRP A 406 6.83 -4.20 -3.03
N LYS A 407 6.65 -4.70 -1.80
CA LYS A 407 7.60 -4.54 -0.71
C LYS A 407 9.03 -4.94 -1.10
N TYR A 408 10.01 -4.28 -0.48
CA TYR A 408 11.43 -4.62 -0.60
C TYR A 408 12.02 -4.45 -2.01
N GLY A 409 11.38 -3.65 -2.86
CA GLY A 409 11.79 -3.41 -4.25
C GLY A 409 11.51 -4.59 -5.19
N LEU A 410 10.58 -5.49 -4.82
CA LEU A 410 10.11 -6.58 -5.69
C LEU A 410 9.00 -6.07 -6.62
N PHE A 411 8.73 -6.77 -7.71
CA PHE A 411 7.59 -6.44 -8.59
C PHE A 411 6.30 -7.01 -8.02
N ARG A 412 5.22 -6.24 -8.10
CA ARG A 412 3.91 -6.67 -7.62
C ARG A 412 3.34 -7.83 -8.43
N LEU A 413 3.52 -7.77 -9.74
CA LEU A 413 3.06 -8.75 -10.70
C LEU A 413 4.24 -9.18 -11.58
N GLY A 414 4.72 -10.40 -11.37
CA GLY A 414 5.81 -10.98 -12.12
C GLY A 414 5.43 -11.35 -13.55
N GLY A 415 6.43 -11.66 -14.37
CA GLY A 415 6.25 -12.23 -15.70
C GLY A 415 5.86 -13.70 -15.66
N ASN A 416 5.21 -14.16 -16.74
CA ASN A 416 4.94 -15.57 -17.01
C ASN A 416 4.18 -16.32 -15.90
N ILE A 417 3.37 -15.62 -15.08
CA ILE A 417 2.72 -16.18 -13.88
C ILE A 417 1.97 -17.48 -14.16
N PHE A 418 1.18 -17.52 -15.24
CA PHE A 418 0.41 -18.70 -15.64
C PHE A 418 0.93 -19.33 -16.95
N ASN A 419 2.18 -19.08 -17.32
CA ASN A 419 2.75 -19.63 -18.54
C ASN A 419 2.59 -21.17 -18.56
N SER A 420 2.14 -21.70 -19.70
CA SER A 420 1.93 -23.14 -19.90
C SER A 420 0.93 -23.79 -18.93
N CYS A 421 0.03 -23.01 -18.30
CA CYS A 421 -1.15 -23.54 -17.61
C CYS A 421 -2.17 -24.06 -18.62
N THR A 422 -1.85 -25.19 -19.24
CA THR A 422 -2.60 -25.79 -20.37
C THR A 422 -4.02 -26.25 -20.01
N ASN A 423 -4.37 -26.32 -18.73
CA ASN A 423 -5.73 -26.62 -18.27
C ASN A 423 -6.57 -25.36 -18.00
N LEU A 424 -5.97 -24.17 -18.02
CA LEU A 424 -6.63 -22.93 -17.60
C LEU A 424 -7.68 -22.53 -18.62
N THR A 425 -8.96 -22.61 -18.24
CA THR A 425 -10.11 -22.23 -19.09
C THR A 425 -10.77 -20.95 -18.63
N THR A 426 -10.63 -20.59 -17.34
CA THR A 426 -11.36 -19.46 -16.75
C THR A 426 -10.41 -18.55 -15.98
N VAL A 427 -10.43 -17.26 -16.32
CA VAL A 427 -9.65 -16.24 -15.65
C VAL A 427 -10.57 -15.06 -15.35
N GLN A 428 -10.63 -14.66 -14.09
CA GLN A 428 -11.33 -13.46 -13.64
C GLN A 428 -10.29 -12.48 -13.08
N LEU A 429 -10.10 -11.36 -13.80
CA LEU A 429 -9.15 -10.31 -13.44
C LEU A 429 -9.88 -9.18 -12.70
N SER A 430 -9.20 -8.56 -11.73
CA SER A 430 -9.75 -7.48 -10.90
C SER A 430 -8.86 -6.24 -10.99
N GLU A 431 -9.37 -5.12 -11.51
CA GLU A 431 -8.72 -3.79 -11.54
C GLU A 431 -7.20 -3.79 -11.89
N ILE A 432 -6.75 -4.70 -12.75
CA ILE A 432 -5.34 -4.81 -13.18
C ILE A 432 -5.08 -3.85 -14.34
N TYR A 433 -4.06 -2.99 -14.22
CA TYR A 433 -3.63 -2.08 -15.29
C TYR A 433 -2.75 -2.73 -16.36
N GLU A 434 -1.88 -3.66 -15.97
CA GLU A 434 -0.86 -4.25 -16.84
C GLU A 434 -0.95 -5.78 -16.90
N ILE A 435 -0.93 -6.32 -18.11
CA ILE A 435 -0.93 -7.76 -18.40
C ILE A 435 0.18 -7.99 -19.41
N THR A 436 1.39 -8.29 -18.92
CA THR A 436 2.59 -8.32 -19.75
C THR A 436 3.42 -9.59 -19.58
N ASN A 437 4.53 -9.68 -20.31
CA ASN A 437 5.60 -10.66 -20.12
C ASN A 437 5.10 -12.12 -20.12
N GLY A 438 4.29 -12.51 -21.10
CA GLY A 438 3.86 -13.90 -21.28
C GLY A 438 2.99 -14.45 -20.15
N MET A 439 2.25 -13.61 -19.42
CA MET A 439 1.40 -14.02 -18.29
C MET A 439 0.53 -15.24 -18.59
N PHE A 440 -0.03 -15.34 -19.81
CA PHE A 440 -0.87 -16.44 -20.28
C PHE A 440 -0.29 -17.14 -21.53
N GLU A 441 1.02 -17.03 -21.74
CA GLU A 441 1.70 -17.68 -22.86
C GLU A 441 1.56 -19.21 -22.76
N TYR A 442 1.28 -19.89 -23.87
CA TYR A 442 0.98 -21.33 -23.92
C TYR A 442 -0.23 -21.81 -23.07
N CYS A 443 -1.13 -20.92 -22.64
CA CYS A 443 -2.43 -21.31 -22.05
C CYS A 443 -3.38 -21.82 -23.15
N THR A 444 -3.16 -23.04 -23.63
CA THR A 444 -3.84 -23.58 -24.82
C THR A 444 -5.33 -23.86 -24.64
N SER A 445 -5.82 -23.99 -23.40
CA SER A 445 -7.25 -24.16 -23.09
C SER A 445 -7.99 -22.84 -22.85
N LEU A 446 -7.28 -21.71 -22.75
CA LEU A 446 -7.87 -20.40 -22.52
C LEU A 446 -8.38 -19.83 -23.86
N THR A 447 -9.64 -20.10 -24.17
CA THR A 447 -10.25 -19.69 -25.46
C THR A 447 -10.86 -18.30 -25.45
N THR A 448 -11.26 -17.81 -24.27
CA THR A 448 -11.88 -16.49 -24.11
C THR A 448 -11.29 -15.80 -22.89
N LEU A 449 -11.09 -14.48 -22.98
CA LEU A 449 -10.68 -13.67 -21.84
C LEU A 449 -11.37 -12.31 -21.86
N THR A 450 -11.78 -11.83 -20.69
CA THR A 450 -12.27 -10.46 -20.50
C THR A 450 -11.24 -9.66 -19.70
N LEU A 451 -10.76 -8.57 -20.29
CA LEU A 451 -9.86 -7.62 -19.64
C LEU A 451 -10.70 -6.54 -18.93
N PRO A 452 -10.35 -6.17 -17.68
CA PRO A 452 -11.08 -5.14 -16.93
C PRO A 452 -10.92 -3.76 -17.57
N ALA A 453 -11.79 -2.82 -17.21
CA ALA A 453 -11.76 -1.45 -17.76
C ALA A 453 -10.46 -0.69 -17.40
N SER A 454 -9.81 -1.10 -16.31
CA SER A 454 -8.50 -0.63 -15.84
C SER A 454 -7.34 -1.04 -16.75
N ALA A 455 -7.46 -2.12 -17.54
CA ALA A 455 -6.36 -2.66 -18.32
C ALA A 455 -5.97 -1.71 -19.45
N LYS A 456 -4.73 -1.19 -19.43
CA LYS A 456 -4.22 -0.25 -20.44
C LYS A 456 -2.96 -0.73 -21.14
N ASN A 457 -2.14 -1.56 -20.49
CA ASN A 457 -0.88 -2.05 -21.05
C ASN A 457 -0.88 -3.58 -21.18
N ILE A 458 -0.95 -4.10 -22.41
CA ILE A 458 -1.11 -5.52 -22.72
C ILE A 458 -0.05 -5.94 -23.75
N MET A 459 1.12 -6.34 -23.26
CA MET A 459 2.29 -6.60 -24.11
C MET A 459 2.74 -8.05 -23.97
N ASP A 460 2.76 -8.77 -25.09
CA ASP A 460 3.32 -10.12 -25.19
C ASP A 460 2.70 -11.14 -24.22
N ALA A 461 1.45 -10.94 -23.80
CA ALA A 461 0.81 -11.76 -22.76
C ALA A 461 0.24 -13.11 -23.25
N PHE A 462 -0.13 -13.20 -24.53
CA PHE A 462 -0.97 -14.28 -25.07
C PHE A 462 -0.30 -15.11 -26.16
N THR A 463 1.01 -14.96 -26.35
CA THR A 463 1.77 -15.71 -27.36
C THR A 463 1.49 -17.21 -27.24
N ASP A 464 1.19 -17.86 -28.37
CA ASP A 464 0.90 -19.30 -28.45
C ASP A 464 -0.19 -19.82 -27.48
N SER A 465 -1.09 -18.94 -27.01
CA SER A 465 -2.27 -19.33 -26.22
C SER A 465 -3.40 -19.84 -27.12
N GLY A 466 -4.43 -20.45 -26.51
CA GLY A 466 -5.62 -20.95 -27.21
C GLY A 466 -6.67 -19.87 -27.52
N LEU A 467 -6.33 -18.59 -27.34
CA LEU A 467 -7.29 -17.49 -27.35
C LEU A 467 -7.99 -17.37 -28.71
N GLN A 468 -9.32 -17.36 -28.69
CA GLN A 468 -10.18 -17.20 -29.87
C GLN A 468 -10.93 -15.86 -29.83
N GLN A 469 -11.31 -15.42 -28.62
CA GLN A 469 -12.01 -14.16 -28.41
C GLN A 469 -11.41 -13.40 -27.24
N LEU A 470 -11.22 -12.10 -27.41
CA LEU A 470 -10.79 -11.18 -26.36
C LEU A 470 -11.86 -10.12 -26.17
N THR A 471 -12.32 -9.89 -24.95
CA THR A 471 -13.17 -8.75 -24.60
C THR A 471 -12.33 -7.75 -23.81
N ILE A 472 -12.34 -6.49 -24.20
CA ILE A 472 -11.61 -5.41 -23.54
C ILE A 472 -12.66 -4.43 -23.03
N LEU A 473 -12.78 -4.23 -21.72
CA LEU A 473 -13.82 -3.36 -21.15
C LEU A 473 -13.40 -1.87 -21.07
N SER A 474 -12.17 -1.54 -21.45
CA SER A 474 -11.69 -0.15 -21.47
C SER A 474 -12.48 0.71 -22.46
N GLU A 475 -12.99 1.86 -22.00
CA GLU A 475 -13.67 2.87 -22.85
C GLU A 475 -12.70 3.76 -23.65
N GLU A 476 -11.39 3.56 -23.46
CA GLU A 476 -10.31 4.24 -24.18
C GLU A 476 -9.39 3.24 -24.90
N PRO A 477 -8.72 3.62 -26.00
CA PRO A 477 -7.73 2.79 -26.68
C PRO A 477 -6.69 2.23 -25.71
N VAL A 478 -6.42 0.92 -25.82
CA VAL A 478 -5.41 0.22 -25.01
C VAL A 478 -4.13 0.03 -25.79
N GLN A 479 -2.99 0.08 -25.10
CA GLN A 479 -1.72 -0.33 -25.68
C GLN A 479 -1.63 -1.85 -25.63
N LEU A 480 -1.93 -2.48 -26.76
CA LEU A 480 -1.91 -3.93 -26.92
C LEU A 480 -1.08 -4.31 -28.14
N ASN A 481 -0.11 -5.21 -27.96
CA ASN A 481 0.68 -5.74 -29.09
C ASN A 481 -0.12 -6.81 -29.86
N ALA A 482 -0.96 -6.38 -30.81
CA ALA A 482 -1.89 -7.27 -31.51
C ALA A 482 -1.18 -8.24 -32.47
N ASN A 483 0.07 -7.93 -32.86
CA ASN A 483 0.94 -8.85 -33.60
C ASN A 483 1.28 -10.13 -32.83
N LYS A 484 1.15 -10.10 -31.50
CA LYS A 484 1.47 -11.23 -30.61
C LYS A 484 0.22 -11.99 -30.14
N LEU A 485 -0.96 -11.57 -30.57
CA LEU A 485 -2.16 -12.37 -30.41
C LEU A 485 -2.05 -13.64 -31.28
N PRO A 486 -2.47 -14.81 -30.77
CA PRO A 486 -2.40 -16.04 -31.54
C PRO A 486 -3.30 -15.94 -32.79
N GLU A 487 -2.94 -16.65 -33.85
CA GLU A 487 -3.70 -16.66 -35.11
C GLU A 487 -5.13 -17.19 -34.94
N THR A 488 -5.40 -17.87 -33.84
CA THR A 488 -6.73 -18.36 -33.47
C THR A 488 -7.71 -17.25 -33.08
N VAL A 489 -7.24 -16.02 -32.80
CA VAL A 489 -8.13 -14.91 -32.45
C VAL A 489 -8.95 -14.48 -33.67
N THR A 490 -10.27 -14.65 -33.56
CA THR A 490 -11.22 -14.27 -34.63
C THR A 490 -12.06 -13.04 -34.30
N ALA A 491 -12.10 -12.61 -33.03
CA ALA A 491 -12.87 -11.45 -32.61
C ALA A 491 -12.26 -10.76 -31.38
N ILE A 492 -12.27 -9.43 -31.41
CA ILE A 492 -11.91 -8.57 -30.28
C ILE A 492 -13.12 -7.68 -29.97
N TYR A 493 -13.73 -7.86 -28.81
CA TYR A 493 -14.90 -7.10 -28.38
C TYR A 493 -14.49 -5.88 -27.57
N VAL A 494 -15.02 -4.71 -27.92
CA VAL A 494 -14.77 -3.43 -27.22
C VAL A 494 -16.09 -2.67 -26.98
N PRO A 495 -16.17 -1.71 -26.03
CA PRO A 495 -17.33 -0.85 -25.87
C PRO A 495 -17.64 -0.03 -27.12
N ALA A 496 -18.90 0.38 -27.27
CA ALA A 496 -19.34 1.22 -28.38
C ALA A 496 -18.52 2.53 -28.47
N GLY A 497 -18.11 2.90 -29.68
CA GLY A 497 -17.29 4.09 -29.97
C GLY A 497 -15.78 3.90 -29.75
N VAL A 498 -15.33 2.79 -29.16
CA VAL A 498 -13.89 2.55 -28.93
C VAL A 498 -13.18 2.18 -30.22
N LYS A 499 -13.85 1.49 -31.15
CA LYS A 499 -13.23 1.10 -32.42
C LYS A 499 -12.80 2.33 -33.23
N GLU A 500 -13.70 3.31 -33.35
CA GLU A 500 -13.42 4.57 -34.06
C GLU A 500 -12.24 5.32 -33.44
N LYS A 501 -12.14 5.36 -32.10
CA LYS A 501 -11.00 5.96 -31.39
C LYS A 501 -9.68 5.23 -31.71
N MET A 502 -9.69 3.90 -31.74
CA MET A 502 -8.50 3.10 -32.02
C MET A 502 -8.03 3.23 -33.47
N GLU A 503 -8.96 3.22 -34.43
CA GLU A 503 -8.66 3.42 -35.86
C GLU A 503 -8.05 4.80 -36.09
N LYS A 504 -8.65 5.85 -35.53
CA LYS A 504 -8.10 7.22 -35.59
C LYS A 504 -6.69 7.31 -34.98
N LEU A 505 -6.47 6.70 -33.81
CA LEU A 505 -5.16 6.72 -33.16
C LEU A 505 -4.09 6.00 -34.00
N ALA A 506 -4.45 4.91 -34.69
CA ALA A 506 -3.56 4.22 -35.61
C ALA A 506 -3.21 5.05 -36.86
N GLU A 507 -4.08 5.95 -37.31
CA GLU A 507 -3.75 6.90 -38.39
C GLU A 507 -2.80 8.02 -37.94
N GLU A 508 -2.88 8.41 -36.66
CA GLU A 508 -2.16 9.56 -36.10
C GLU A 508 -0.82 9.19 -35.44
N ASP A 509 -0.64 7.95 -34.96
CA ASP A 509 0.54 7.48 -34.23
C ASP A 509 1.15 6.20 -34.86
N GLU A 510 2.33 6.35 -35.48
CA GLU A 510 3.06 5.24 -36.11
C GLU A 510 3.43 4.11 -35.12
N ASN A 511 3.69 4.42 -33.85
CA ASN A 511 3.99 3.40 -32.84
C ASN A 511 2.73 2.61 -32.48
N TYR A 512 1.59 3.29 -32.36
CA TYR A 512 0.32 2.61 -32.12
C TYR A 512 -0.06 1.72 -33.32
N ALA A 513 0.11 2.23 -34.54
CA ALA A 513 -0.11 1.48 -35.78
C ALA A 513 0.79 0.24 -35.89
N TYR A 514 2.04 0.33 -35.42
CA TYR A 514 2.96 -0.82 -35.37
C TYR A 514 2.39 -1.97 -34.53
N TYR A 515 1.76 -1.67 -33.39
CA TYR A 515 1.17 -2.67 -32.51
C TYR A 515 -0.25 -3.10 -32.93
N TRP A 516 -0.96 -2.26 -33.70
CA TRP A 516 -2.30 -2.49 -34.21
C TRP A 516 -2.34 -2.41 -35.75
N PRO A 517 -1.87 -3.44 -36.46
CA PRO A 517 -1.97 -3.46 -37.92
C PRO A 517 -3.42 -3.56 -38.38
N GLU A 518 -3.69 -3.13 -39.62
CA GLU A 518 -5.04 -3.05 -40.20
C GLU A 518 -5.80 -4.38 -40.12
N GLU A 519 -5.13 -5.52 -40.35
CA GLU A 519 -5.77 -6.84 -40.25
C GLU A 519 -6.25 -7.18 -38.83
N LYS A 520 -5.62 -6.63 -37.79
CA LYS A 520 -6.03 -6.85 -36.39
C LYS A 520 -7.12 -5.87 -35.97
N LEU A 521 -7.09 -4.62 -36.44
CA LEU A 521 -8.20 -3.66 -36.26
C LEU A 521 -9.50 -4.17 -36.89
N ALA A 522 -9.42 -4.88 -38.02
CA ALA A 522 -10.57 -5.50 -38.66
C ALA A 522 -11.28 -6.57 -37.80
N LEU A 523 -10.59 -7.16 -36.82
CA LEU A 523 -11.17 -8.13 -35.87
C LEU A 523 -12.01 -7.46 -34.78
N ILE A 524 -11.98 -6.13 -34.65
CA ILE A 524 -12.70 -5.40 -33.60
C ILE A 524 -14.20 -5.34 -33.89
N ILE A 525 -14.98 -5.77 -32.90
CA ILE A 525 -16.44 -5.76 -32.88
C ILE A 525 -16.90 -4.94 -31.67
N GLU A 526 -17.74 -3.94 -31.90
CA GLU A 526 -18.31 -3.17 -30.81
C GLU A 526 -19.46 -3.92 -30.13
N LEU A 527 -19.47 -3.91 -28.81
CA LEU A 527 -20.58 -4.41 -28.01
C LEU A 527 -21.75 -3.44 -28.14
N ASN A 528 -22.91 -3.95 -28.58
CA ASN A 528 -24.15 -3.18 -28.53
C ASN A 528 -24.57 -3.05 -27.06
N VAL A 529 -24.65 -1.81 -26.58
CA VAL A 529 -25.18 -1.46 -25.24
C VAL A 529 -26.67 -1.82 -25.14
#